data_AF-A0A941A2M5-F1
#
_entry.id   AF-A0A941A2M5-F1
#
_cell.length_a   1.000
_cell.length_b   1.000
_cell.length_c   1.000
_cell.angle_alpha   90.00
_cell.angle_beta   90.00
_cell.angle_gamma   90.00
#
_symmetry.space_group_name_H-M   'P 1'
#
loop_
_entity.id
_entity.type
_entity.pdbx_description
1 polymer ?
#
loop_
_entity_poly.entity_id
_entity_poly.type
_entity_poly.pdbx_seq_one_letter_code
_entity_poly.pdbx_strand_id
1 'polypeptide(L)'
;MHLLIPWFTRLAIDNLSREPSRRWDLLLFPGLIALAAAGQGVFRYFWRTNVFGFSRHIEWDLRNQLFAHLQRLPLAYFQRMKTGDLMSRLTNDLASVREMLGIGAVAALDGAVLILAALPLMLDIDPWLTLWSLLALPGITALVLGFGNRMHRAYRDVQQFLGKLSNFVQESLAGIRVIQAHGQEATRQARFEQLSAEYMRKNLVTARLSGVLWPLMAVFSGLAAAVVLWLGGQRVLVGTLTIGQFVQFNGYLAMLTWPVMAIGYVVNLYQRGSAALARLVEVLETPPA
;
A
#
# COMPACT_ATOMS: atom_id res chain seq x y z
N MET A 1 11.74 -1.06 -17.45
CA MET A 1 13.03 -0.42 -17.09
C MET A 1 13.56 -0.87 -15.72
N HIS A 2 12.76 -0.89 -14.66
CA HIS A 2 13.25 -1.31 -13.32
C HIS A 2 13.85 -2.73 -13.26
N LEU A 3 13.38 -3.65 -14.12
CA LEU A 3 13.91 -5.02 -14.24
C LEU A 3 15.25 -5.11 -14.99
N LEU A 4 15.64 -4.06 -15.70
CA LEU A 4 16.91 -4.01 -16.43
C LEU A 4 18.08 -3.68 -15.49
N ILE A 5 17.81 -3.03 -14.35
CA ILE A 5 18.86 -2.64 -13.40
C ILE A 5 19.63 -3.88 -12.91
N PRO A 6 19.00 -4.94 -12.38
CA PRO A 6 19.74 -6.14 -11.96
C PRO A 6 20.52 -6.82 -13.10
N TRP A 7 20.00 -6.76 -14.34
CA TRP A 7 20.68 -7.31 -15.50
C TRP A 7 21.93 -6.50 -15.90
N PHE A 8 21.84 -5.17 -15.89
CA PHE A 8 23.01 -4.30 -16.09
C PHE A 8 24.05 -4.47 -14.98
N THR A 9 23.61 -4.62 -13.73
CA THR A 9 24.52 -4.89 -12.61
C THR A 9 25.26 -6.21 -12.80
N ARG A 10 24.58 -7.27 -13.27
CA ARG A 10 25.23 -8.52 -13.65
C ARG A 10 26.30 -8.30 -14.71
N LEU A 11 25.95 -7.62 -15.80
CA LEU A 11 26.86 -7.41 -16.92
C LEU A 11 28.11 -6.63 -16.48
N ALA A 12 27.94 -5.64 -15.61
CA ALA A 12 29.06 -4.89 -15.03
C ALA A 12 29.96 -5.80 -14.18
N ILE A 13 29.37 -6.59 -13.28
CA ILE A 13 30.12 -7.46 -12.36
C ILE A 13 30.83 -8.59 -13.12
N ASP A 14 30.15 -9.26 -14.05
CA ASP A 14 30.73 -10.36 -14.82
C ASP A 14 31.91 -9.91 -15.68
N ASN A 15 31.85 -8.70 -16.27
CA ASN A 15 32.95 -8.13 -17.05
C ASN A 15 34.13 -7.70 -16.16
N LEU A 16 33.86 -7.03 -15.03
CA LEU A 16 34.89 -6.63 -14.07
C LEU A 16 35.62 -7.83 -13.44
N SER A 17 34.94 -8.96 -13.29
CA SER A 17 35.51 -10.17 -12.68
C SER A 17 36.38 -10.99 -13.63
N ARG A 18 36.23 -10.83 -14.95
CA ARG A 18 36.94 -11.63 -15.96
C ARG A 18 38.19 -10.93 -16.52
N GLU A 19 38.13 -9.63 -16.78
CA GLU A 19 39.28 -8.85 -17.26
C GLU A 19 39.26 -7.40 -16.72
N PRO A 20 40.12 -7.02 -15.75
CA PRO A 20 40.14 -5.67 -15.18
C PRO A 20 40.70 -4.56 -16.11
N SER A 21 40.90 -4.82 -17.40
CA SER A 21 41.95 -4.15 -18.20
C SER A 21 41.50 -2.98 -19.08
N ARG A 22 40.21 -2.59 -19.09
CA ARG A 22 39.75 -1.38 -19.82
C ARG A 22 39.19 -0.32 -18.89
N ARG A 23 39.94 0.78 -18.71
CA ARG A 23 39.49 2.01 -18.01
C ARG A 23 38.14 2.56 -18.51
N TRP A 24 37.76 2.23 -19.74
CA TRP A 24 36.49 2.63 -20.35
C TRP A 24 35.28 1.84 -19.83
N ASP A 25 35.44 0.59 -19.43
CA ASP A 25 34.34 -0.23 -18.89
C ASP A 25 33.93 0.24 -17.47
N LEU A 26 34.88 0.81 -16.72
CA LEU A 26 34.65 1.42 -15.40
C LEU A 26 33.75 2.68 -15.46
N LEU A 27 33.65 3.35 -16.62
CA LEU A 27 32.79 4.52 -16.82
C LEU A 27 31.53 4.19 -17.63
N LEU A 28 31.61 3.22 -18.54
CA LEU A 28 30.50 2.82 -19.41
C LEU A 28 29.34 2.20 -18.62
N PHE A 29 29.59 1.25 -17.72
CA PHE A 29 28.52 0.59 -16.97
C PHE A 29 27.81 1.52 -15.98
N PRO A 30 28.51 2.31 -15.15
CA PRO A 30 27.85 3.33 -14.33
C PRO A 30 27.11 4.38 -15.17
N GLY A 31 27.65 4.77 -16.32
CA GLY A 31 27.00 5.68 -17.27
C GLY A 31 25.70 5.11 -17.85
N LEU A 32 25.69 3.84 -18.26
CA LEU A 32 24.49 3.14 -18.72
C LEU A 32 23.45 2.97 -17.61
N ILE A 33 23.89 2.66 -16.39
CA ILE A 33 23.01 2.57 -15.21
C ILE A 33 22.40 3.95 -14.92
N ALA A 34 23.20 5.02 -14.94
CA ALA A 34 22.72 6.39 -14.73
C ALA A 34 21.73 6.82 -15.83
N LEU A 35 22.01 6.50 -17.09
CA LEU A 35 21.11 6.78 -18.22
C LEU A 35 19.80 5.99 -18.10
N ALA A 36 19.87 4.70 -17.74
CA ALA A 36 18.69 3.87 -17.51
C ALA A 36 17.87 4.37 -16.32
N ALA A 37 18.52 4.82 -15.25
CA ALA A 37 17.86 5.41 -14.08
C ALA A 37 17.20 6.75 -14.42
N ALA A 38 17.86 7.60 -15.21
CA ALA A 38 17.30 8.86 -15.69
C ALA A 38 16.09 8.63 -16.61
N GLY A 39 16.21 7.73 -17.59
CA GLY A 39 15.11 7.33 -18.46
C GLY A 39 13.93 6.73 -17.67
N GLN A 40 14.22 5.90 -16.66
CA GLN A 40 13.21 5.40 -15.74
C GLN A 40 12.53 6.53 -14.96
N GLY A 41 13.28 7.53 -14.50
CA GLY A 41 12.75 8.69 -13.80
C GLY A 41 11.76 9.48 -14.65
N VAL A 42 12.15 9.77 -15.90
CA VAL A 42 11.28 10.46 -16.88
C VAL A 42 10.03 9.63 -17.16
N PHE A 43 10.18 8.33 -17.46
CA PHE A 43 9.04 7.46 -17.72
C PHE A 43 8.11 7.36 -16.51
N ARG A 44 8.66 7.21 -15.30
CA ARG A 44 7.86 7.19 -14.06
C ARG A 44 7.13 8.50 -13.83
N TYR A 45 7.74 9.63 -14.15
CA TYR A 45 7.07 10.93 -14.04
C TYR A 45 5.84 10.99 -14.94
N PHE A 46 6.00 10.68 -16.23
CA PHE A 46 4.88 10.68 -17.17
C PHE A 46 3.82 9.63 -16.81
N TRP A 47 4.23 8.41 -16.49
CA TRP A 47 3.33 7.35 -16.03
C TRP A 47 2.51 7.81 -14.83
N ARG A 48 3.17 8.34 -13.79
CA ARG A 48 2.51 8.77 -12.56
C ARG A 48 1.54 9.92 -12.83
N THR A 49 1.94 10.91 -13.60
CA THR A 49 1.07 12.05 -13.94
C THR A 49 -0.17 11.59 -14.72
N ASN A 50 -0.03 10.67 -15.67
CA ASN A 50 -1.14 10.15 -16.44
C ASN A 50 -2.09 9.28 -15.59
N VAL A 51 -1.57 8.34 -14.80
CA VAL A 51 -2.44 7.43 -14.03
C VAL A 51 -3.14 8.14 -12.87
N PHE A 52 -2.40 8.93 -12.08
CA PHE A 52 -3.03 9.70 -11.01
C PHE A 52 -3.95 10.79 -11.57
N GLY A 53 -3.55 11.42 -12.68
CA GLY A 53 -4.38 12.39 -13.40
C GLY A 53 -5.70 11.78 -13.87
N PHE A 54 -5.67 10.60 -14.50
CA PHE A 54 -6.86 9.89 -14.94
C PHE A 54 -7.81 9.55 -13.79
N SER A 55 -7.28 9.05 -12.67
CA SER A 55 -8.10 8.77 -11.47
C SER A 55 -8.81 10.03 -10.93
N ARG A 56 -8.18 11.21 -11.07
CA ARG A 56 -8.75 12.50 -10.66
C ARG A 56 -9.80 13.00 -11.65
N HIS A 57 -9.62 12.77 -12.96
CA HIS A 57 -10.65 13.10 -13.95
C HIS A 57 -11.90 12.25 -13.73
N ILE A 58 -11.76 10.94 -13.47
CA ILE A 58 -12.89 10.08 -13.10
C ILE A 58 -13.59 10.60 -11.84
N GLU A 59 -12.83 10.98 -10.81
CA GLU A 59 -13.41 11.58 -9.60
C GLU A 59 -14.23 12.84 -9.94
N TRP A 60 -13.67 13.73 -10.77
CA TRP A 60 -14.32 14.97 -11.18
C TRP A 60 -15.59 14.72 -11.99
N ASP A 61 -15.55 13.80 -12.96
CA ASP A 61 -16.70 13.42 -13.79
C ASP A 61 -17.82 12.81 -12.94
N LEU A 62 -17.49 11.84 -12.07
CA LEU A 62 -18.46 11.22 -11.18
C LEU A 62 -19.08 12.24 -10.23
N ARG A 63 -18.28 13.16 -9.67
CA ARG A 63 -18.78 14.23 -8.80
C ARG A 63 -19.79 15.11 -9.51
N ASN A 64 -19.47 15.53 -10.74
CA ASN A 64 -20.35 16.40 -11.52
C ASN A 64 -21.62 15.67 -11.94
N GLN A 65 -21.53 14.41 -12.37
CA GLN A 65 -22.69 13.60 -12.71
C GLN A 65 -23.61 13.39 -11.50
N LEU A 66 -23.06 13.01 -10.35
CA LEU A 66 -23.83 12.88 -9.10
C LEU A 66 -24.49 14.19 -8.70
N PHE A 67 -23.74 15.30 -8.73
CA PHE A 67 -24.27 16.61 -8.35
C PHE A 67 -25.38 17.09 -9.30
N ALA A 68 -25.22 16.88 -10.61
CA ALA A 68 -26.25 17.20 -11.60
C ALA A 68 -27.49 16.30 -11.45
N HIS A 69 -27.29 15.00 -11.15
CA HIS A 69 -28.38 14.06 -10.93
C HIS A 69 -29.17 14.39 -9.67
N LEU A 70 -28.49 14.68 -8.56
CA LEU A 70 -29.12 15.08 -7.31
C LEU A 70 -30.05 16.29 -7.49
N GLN A 71 -29.67 17.28 -8.32
CA GLN A 71 -30.51 18.45 -8.60
C GLN A 71 -31.81 18.12 -9.34
N ARG A 72 -31.90 16.96 -9.98
CA ARG A 72 -33.08 16.49 -10.73
C ARG A 72 -33.93 15.50 -9.94
N LEU A 73 -33.50 15.08 -8.75
CA LEU A 73 -34.26 14.12 -7.95
C LEU A 73 -35.48 14.78 -7.28
N PRO A 74 -36.59 14.03 -7.12
CA PRO A 74 -37.79 14.55 -6.47
C PRO A 74 -37.54 14.84 -4.99
N LEU A 75 -38.27 15.81 -4.42
CA LEU A 75 -38.18 16.17 -3.00
C LEU A 75 -38.37 14.96 -2.06
N ALA A 76 -39.21 14.00 -2.46
CA ALA A 76 -39.45 12.76 -1.71
C ALA A 76 -38.19 11.91 -1.49
N TYR A 77 -37.18 12.04 -2.36
CA TYR A 77 -35.87 11.39 -2.18
C TYR A 77 -35.13 12.01 -1.00
N PHE A 78 -35.06 13.34 -0.95
CA PHE A 78 -34.38 14.10 0.11
C PHE A 78 -35.08 13.99 1.47
N GLN A 79 -36.37 13.67 1.49
CA GLN A 79 -37.10 13.38 2.73
C GLN A 79 -36.76 11.99 3.31
N ARG A 80 -36.34 11.04 2.47
CA ARG A 80 -35.96 9.68 2.90
C ARG A 80 -34.47 9.57 3.19
N MET A 81 -33.63 10.27 2.42
CA MET A 81 -32.18 10.17 2.53
C MET A 81 -31.61 11.23 3.46
N LYS A 82 -30.76 10.81 4.42
CA LYS A 82 -30.11 11.74 5.35
C LYS A 82 -29.07 12.58 4.62
N THR A 83 -29.07 13.90 4.81
CA THR A 83 -28.09 14.82 4.22
C THR A 83 -26.64 14.40 4.49
N GLY A 84 -26.35 13.90 5.69
CA GLY A 84 -25.01 13.39 6.03
C GLY A 84 -24.57 12.18 5.21
N ASP A 85 -25.50 11.30 4.81
CA ASP A 85 -25.18 10.15 3.95
C ASP A 85 -24.82 10.64 2.54
N LEU A 86 -25.60 11.57 1.98
CA LEU A 86 -25.31 12.21 0.69
C LEU A 86 -23.95 12.91 0.69
N MET A 87 -23.63 13.65 1.76
CA MET A 87 -22.34 14.30 1.92
C MET A 87 -21.19 13.28 1.99
N SER A 88 -21.36 12.17 2.71
CA SER A 88 -20.35 11.09 2.75
C SER A 88 -20.15 10.44 1.38
N ARG A 89 -21.22 10.23 0.61
CA ARG A 89 -21.13 9.68 -0.76
C ARG A 89 -20.34 10.60 -1.69
N LEU A 90 -20.63 11.91 -1.67
CA LEU A 90 -19.93 12.91 -2.49
C LEU A 90 -18.48 13.21 -2.06
N THR A 91 -18.04 12.68 -0.92
CA THR A 91 -16.69 12.92 -0.38
C THR A 91 -15.91 11.62 -0.21
N ASN A 92 -16.24 10.81 0.80
CA ASN A 92 -15.51 9.61 1.18
C ASN A 92 -15.61 8.49 0.14
N ASP A 93 -16.80 8.26 -0.41
CA ASP A 93 -17.03 7.16 -1.34
C ASP A 93 -16.36 7.46 -2.68
N LEU A 94 -16.55 8.68 -3.17
CA LEU A 94 -15.88 9.19 -4.35
C LEU A 94 -14.35 9.11 -4.22
N ALA A 95 -13.80 9.49 -3.06
CA ALA A 95 -12.37 9.35 -2.77
C ALA A 95 -11.92 7.88 -2.76
N SER A 96 -12.75 6.97 -2.24
CA SER A 96 -12.45 5.53 -2.23
C SER A 96 -12.43 4.93 -3.64
N VAL A 97 -13.37 5.34 -4.51
CA VAL A 97 -13.38 4.95 -5.93
C VAL A 97 -12.13 5.47 -6.64
N ARG A 98 -11.74 6.72 -6.39
CA ARG A 98 -10.48 7.27 -6.92
C ARG A 98 -9.28 6.47 -6.45
N GLU A 99 -9.18 6.15 -5.16
CA GLU A 99 -8.02 5.41 -4.63
C GLU A 99 -7.91 4.02 -5.23
N MET A 100 -9.05 3.33 -5.41
CA MET A 100 -9.11 2.06 -6.13
C MET A 100 -8.58 2.19 -7.57
N LEU A 101 -9.06 3.16 -8.33
CA LEU A 101 -8.69 3.35 -9.74
C LEU A 101 -7.32 4.01 -9.94
N GLY A 102 -6.80 4.70 -8.92
CA GLY A 102 -5.49 5.33 -8.91
C GLY A 102 -4.42 4.40 -8.36
N ILE A 103 -4.09 4.56 -7.06
CA ILE A 103 -3.00 3.80 -6.43
C ILE A 103 -3.28 2.29 -6.39
N GLY A 104 -4.54 1.87 -6.26
CA GLY A 104 -4.93 0.46 -6.27
C GLY A 104 -4.60 -0.22 -7.61
N ALA A 105 -5.04 0.39 -8.71
CA ALA A 105 -4.73 -0.09 -10.07
C ALA A 105 -3.23 -0.07 -10.36
N VAL A 106 -2.51 1.00 -9.97
CA VAL A 106 -1.05 1.07 -10.14
C VAL A 106 -0.35 -0.05 -9.40
N ALA A 107 -0.66 -0.25 -8.12
CA ALA A 107 -0.03 -1.29 -7.31
C ALA A 107 -0.34 -2.69 -7.84
N ALA A 108 -1.56 -2.93 -8.34
CA ALA A 108 -1.95 -4.19 -8.95
C ALA A 108 -1.17 -4.47 -10.24
N LEU A 109 -1.11 -3.49 -11.14
CA LEU A 109 -0.41 -3.60 -12.43
C LEU A 109 1.10 -3.72 -12.23
N ASP A 110 1.71 -2.84 -11.44
CA ASP A 110 3.15 -2.90 -11.14
C ASP A 110 3.51 -4.23 -10.47
N GLY A 111 2.69 -4.68 -9.51
CA GLY A 111 2.87 -5.96 -8.84
C GLY A 111 2.79 -7.13 -9.82
N ALA A 112 1.76 -7.18 -10.66
CA ALA A 112 1.57 -8.22 -11.66
C ALA A 112 2.72 -8.24 -12.68
N VAL A 113 3.10 -7.10 -13.24
CA VAL A 113 4.20 -6.98 -14.20
C VAL A 113 5.52 -7.43 -13.57
N LEU A 114 5.81 -7.01 -12.34
CA LEU A 114 7.03 -7.43 -11.64
C LEU A 114 7.05 -8.93 -11.38
N ILE A 115 5.95 -9.52 -10.90
CA ILE A 115 5.88 -10.97 -10.66
C ILE A 115 6.02 -11.73 -11.98
N LEU A 116 5.25 -11.37 -13.01
CA LEU A 116 5.23 -12.06 -14.30
C LEU A 116 6.54 -11.92 -15.08
N ALA A 117 7.33 -10.88 -14.85
CA ALA A 117 8.61 -10.70 -15.52
C ALA A 117 9.82 -11.17 -14.70
N ALA A 118 9.86 -10.90 -13.39
CA ALA A 118 10.97 -11.31 -12.55
C ALA A 118 10.99 -12.83 -12.31
N LEU A 119 9.82 -13.46 -12.14
CA LEU A 119 9.75 -14.89 -11.83
C LEU A 119 10.33 -15.76 -12.96
N PRO A 120 9.98 -15.57 -14.25
CA PRO A 120 10.63 -16.32 -15.33
C PRO A 120 12.14 -16.05 -15.42
N LEU A 121 12.59 -14.80 -15.21
CA LEU A 121 14.01 -14.46 -15.24
C LEU A 121 14.79 -15.13 -14.11
N MET A 122 14.19 -15.28 -12.92
CA MET A 122 14.80 -16.02 -11.81
C MET A 122 14.85 -17.53 -12.11
N LEU A 123 13.76 -18.08 -12.66
CA LEU A 123 13.70 -19.48 -13.07
C LEU A 123 14.75 -19.82 -14.15
N ASP A 124 15.00 -18.89 -15.09
CA ASP A 124 16.04 -19.03 -16.12
C ASP A 124 17.46 -19.06 -15.51
N ILE A 125 17.70 -18.30 -14.44
CA ILE A 125 18.99 -18.29 -13.73
C ILE A 125 19.20 -19.60 -12.97
N ASP A 126 18.27 -19.96 -12.09
CA ASP A 126 18.30 -21.23 -11.36
C ASP A 126 16.91 -21.59 -10.79
N PRO A 127 16.24 -22.64 -11.32
CA PRO A 127 14.90 -23.01 -10.88
C PRO A 127 14.84 -23.45 -9.41
N TRP A 128 15.88 -24.13 -8.91
CA TRP A 128 15.88 -24.69 -7.57
C TRP A 128 16.15 -23.59 -6.53
N LEU A 129 17.09 -22.69 -6.80
CA LEU A 129 17.32 -21.50 -5.98
C LEU A 129 16.07 -20.61 -5.92
N THR A 130 15.37 -20.47 -7.05
CA THR A 130 14.09 -19.77 -7.14
C THR A 130 13.06 -20.39 -6.20
N LEU A 131 12.82 -21.70 -6.31
CA LEU A 131 11.84 -22.39 -5.47
C LEU A 131 12.12 -22.21 -3.97
N TRP A 132 13.38 -22.41 -3.54
CA TRP A 132 13.76 -22.25 -2.14
C TRP A 132 13.64 -20.80 -1.65
N SER A 133 14.02 -19.82 -2.48
CA SER A 133 13.89 -18.41 -2.13
C SER A 133 12.43 -17.96 -2.01
N LEU A 134 11.54 -18.48 -2.87
CA LEU A 134 10.12 -18.16 -2.86
C LEU A 134 9.37 -18.78 -1.69
N LEU A 135 9.94 -19.80 -1.02
CA LEU A 135 9.34 -20.40 0.18
C LEU A 135 9.14 -19.39 1.33
N ALA A 136 9.90 -18.29 1.33
CA ALA A 136 9.70 -17.19 2.27
C ALA A 136 8.43 -16.36 1.99
N LEU A 137 7.95 -16.33 0.73
CA LEU A 137 6.79 -15.52 0.33
C LEU A 137 5.46 -16.02 0.91
N PRO A 138 5.17 -17.34 0.98
CA PRO A 138 4.03 -17.85 1.75
C PRO A 138 4.03 -17.39 3.21
N GLY A 139 5.21 -17.32 3.85
CA GLY A 139 5.36 -16.81 5.21
C GLY A 139 4.98 -15.32 5.33
N ILE A 140 5.47 -14.49 4.42
CA ILE A 140 5.08 -13.07 4.29
C ILE A 140 3.57 -12.95 4.09
N THR A 141 2.99 -13.76 3.19
CA THR A 141 1.56 -13.73 2.88
C THR A 141 0.71 -14.11 4.08
N ALA A 142 1.08 -15.18 4.81
CA ALA A 142 0.41 -15.60 6.03
C ALA A 142 0.46 -14.52 7.12
N LEU A 143 1.58 -13.82 7.26
CA LEU A 143 1.69 -12.67 8.17
C LEU A 143 0.75 -11.54 7.76
N VAL A 144 0.74 -11.13 6.49
CA VAL A 144 -0.14 -10.05 6.00
C VAL A 144 -1.61 -10.40 6.26
N LEU A 145 -2.05 -11.60 5.89
CA LEU A 145 -3.44 -12.04 6.06
C LEU A 145 -3.82 -12.19 7.55
N GLY A 146 -2.92 -12.78 8.35
CA GLY A 146 -3.15 -13.02 9.78
C GLY A 146 -3.13 -11.74 10.63
N PHE A 147 -2.25 -10.79 10.35
CA PHE A 147 -2.19 -9.50 11.04
C PHE A 147 -3.20 -8.50 10.48
N GLY A 148 -3.52 -8.54 9.18
CA GLY A 148 -4.43 -7.60 8.53
C GLY A 148 -5.80 -7.51 9.22
N ASN A 149 -6.42 -8.66 9.52
CA ASN A 149 -7.69 -8.71 10.23
C ASN A 149 -7.62 -8.15 11.66
N ARG A 150 -6.53 -8.45 12.39
CA ARG A 150 -6.31 -7.93 13.75
C ARG A 150 -6.07 -6.44 13.73
N MET A 151 -5.30 -5.96 12.76
CA MET A 151 -5.03 -4.53 12.57
C MET A 151 -6.30 -3.76 12.26
N HIS A 152 -7.11 -4.26 11.33
CA HIS A 152 -8.39 -3.64 10.98
C HIS A 152 -9.32 -3.49 12.19
N ARG A 153 -9.41 -4.52 13.04
CA ARG A 153 -10.18 -4.46 14.29
C ARG A 153 -9.59 -3.43 15.28
N ALA A 154 -8.27 -3.43 15.48
CA ALA A 154 -7.60 -2.49 16.37
C ALA A 154 -7.80 -1.03 15.92
N TYR A 155 -7.70 -0.73 14.63
CA TYR A 155 -7.99 0.59 14.08
C TYR A 155 -9.45 1.00 14.26
N ARG A 156 -10.40 0.08 14.08
CA ARG A 156 -11.83 0.34 14.37
C ARG A 156 -12.04 0.71 15.83
N ASP A 157 -11.43 0.00 16.77
CA ASP A 157 -11.52 0.31 18.19
C ASP A 157 -10.96 1.71 18.49
N VAL A 158 -9.81 2.07 17.93
CA VAL A 158 -9.22 3.42 18.06
C VAL A 158 -10.20 4.48 17.59
N GLN A 159 -10.81 4.30 16.42
CA GLN A 159 -11.78 5.26 15.87
C GLN A 159 -13.05 5.36 16.72
N GLN A 160 -13.56 4.24 17.24
CA GLN A 160 -14.73 4.24 18.12
C GLN A 160 -14.47 5.03 19.40
N PHE A 161 -13.30 4.85 20.03
CA PHE A 161 -12.93 5.56 21.26
C PHE A 161 -12.60 7.03 21.01
N LEU A 162 -12.00 7.37 19.86
CA LEU A 162 -11.85 8.76 19.42
C LEU A 162 -13.22 9.44 19.33
N GLY A 163 -14.20 8.80 18.68
CA GLY A 163 -15.56 9.34 18.58
C GLY A 163 -16.22 9.57 19.95
N LYS A 164 -16.07 8.64 20.90
CA LYS A 164 -16.57 8.82 22.28
C LYS A 164 -15.90 10.00 22.98
N LEU A 165 -14.58 10.13 22.88
CA LEU A 165 -13.83 11.21 23.48
C LEU A 165 -14.22 12.57 22.87
N SER A 166 -14.30 12.66 21.55
CA SER A 166 -14.73 13.87 20.84
C SER A 166 -16.15 14.29 21.20
N ASN A 167 -17.09 13.35 21.27
CA ASN A 167 -18.47 13.65 21.68
C ASN A 167 -18.52 14.16 23.12
N PHE A 168 -17.76 13.54 24.04
CA PHE A 168 -17.68 13.99 25.43
C PHE A 168 -17.13 15.42 25.54
N VAL A 169 -16.09 15.75 24.78
CA VAL A 169 -15.54 17.11 24.74
C VAL A 169 -16.56 18.10 24.18
N GLN A 170 -17.25 17.75 23.09
CA GLN A 170 -18.26 18.61 22.48
C GLN A 170 -19.44 18.88 23.43
N GLU A 171 -19.95 17.85 24.12
CA GLU A 171 -21.01 17.99 25.14
C GLU A 171 -20.54 18.86 26.31
N SER A 172 -19.31 18.64 26.78
CA SER A 172 -18.75 19.39 27.92
C SER A 172 -18.55 20.87 27.59
N LEU A 173 -18.11 21.20 26.37
CA LEU A 173 -17.95 22.58 25.92
C LEU A 173 -19.31 23.26 25.67
N ALA A 174 -20.27 22.56 25.06
CA ALA A 174 -21.61 23.09 24.84
C ALA A 174 -22.35 23.34 26.17
N GLY A 175 -22.15 22.45 27.15
CA GLY A 175 -22.75 22.51 28.49
C GLY A 175 -21.89 23.20 29.56
N ILE A 176 -20.83 23.93 29.18
CA ILE A 176 -19.80 24.39 30.13
C ILE A 176 -20.37 25.24 31.27
N ARG A 177 -21.36 26.09 30.98
CA ARG A 177 -22.04 26.93 31.99
C ARG A 177 -22.80 26.10 33.02
N VAL A 178 -23.41 25.00 32.60
CA VAL A 178 -24.14 24.08 33.51
C VAL A 178 -23.16 23.32 34.38
N ILE A 179 -22.04 22.87 33.81
CA ILE A 179 -20.97 22.19 34.56
C ILE A 179 -20.42 23.11 35.66
N GLN A 180 -20.13 24.36 35.31
CA GLN A 180 -19.64 25.38 36.25
C GLN A 180 -20.67 25.75 37.31
N ALA A 181 -21.94 25.91 36.92
CA ALA A 181 -23.02 26.22 37.87
C ALA A 181 -23.23 25.13 38.93
N HIS A 182 -22.92 23.87 38.59
CA HIS A 182 -23.02 22.73 39.51
C HIS A 182 -21.68 22.30 40.13
N GLY A 183 -20.57 22.99 39.85
CA GLY A 183 -19.24 22.65 40.37
C GLY A 183 -18.75 21.25 39.97
N GLN A 184 -19.13 20.77 38.78
CA GLN A 184 -18.87 19.39 38.31
C GLN A 184 -17.58 19.26 37.47
N GLU A 185 -16.70 20.26 37.47
CA GLU A 185 -15.49 20.28 36.65
C GLU A 185 -14.56 19.11 36.98
N ALA A 186 -14.31 18.84 38.26
CA ALA A 186 -13.44 17.74 38.69
C ALA A 186 -14.00 16.37 38.25
N THR A 187 -15.31 16.17 38.35
CA THR A 187 -15.99 14.95 37.88
C THR A 187 -15.83 14.77 36.38
N ARG A 188 -16.03 15.86 35.60
CA ARG A 188 -15.88 15.84 34.14
C ARG A 188 -14.42 15.63 33.72
N GLN A 189 -13.47 16.22 34.43
CA GLN A 189 -12.03 16.00 34.23
C GLN A 189 -11.64 14.53 34.47
N ALA A 190 -12.06 13.95 35.60
CA ALA A 190 -11.80 12.53 35.88
C ALA A 190 -12.39 11.61 34.80
N ARG A 191 -13.58 11.95 34.28
CA ARG A 191 -14.20 11.19 33.19
C ARG A 191 -13.45 11.34 31.87
N PHE A 192 -12.96 12.55 31.57
CA PHE A 192 -12.11 12.81 30.40
C PHE A 192 -10.82 11.97 30.46
N GLU A 193 -10.15 11.95 31.62
CA GLU A 193 -8.94 11.17 31.83
C GLU A 193 -9.16 9.66 31.63
N GLN A 194 -10.28 9.12 32.13
CA GLN A 194 -10.67 7.72 31.88
C GLN A 194 -10.82 7.42 30.39
N LEU A 195 -11.59 8.25 29.66
CA LEU A 195 -11.79 8.06 28.22
C LEU A 195 -10.49 8.20 27.42
N SER A 196 -9.64 9.15 27.80
CA SER A 196 -8.33 9.37 27.20
C SER A 196 -7.39 8.18 27.43
N ALA A 197 -7.38 7.61 28.65
CA ALA A 197 -6.61 6.42 28.97
C ALA A 197 -7.09 5.18 28.18
N GLU A 198 -8.39 5.02 27.98
CA GLU A 198 -8.94 3.95 27.14
C GLU A 198 -8.55 4.13 25.67
N TYR A 199 -8.65 5.36 25.14
CA TYR A 199 -8.19 5.70 23.80
C TYR A 199 -6.68 5.42 23.62
N MET A 200 -5.86 5.80 24.60
CA MET A 200 -4.43 5.51 24.62
C MET A 200 -4.17 4.00 24.59
N ARG A 201 -4.88 3.21 25.41
CA ARG A 201 -4.75 1.75 25.44
C ARG A 201 -5.06 1.12 24.07
N LYS A 202 -6.09 1.61 23.36
CA LYS A 202 -6.41 1.13 22.00
C LYS A 202 -5.33 1.51 20.99
N ASN A 203 -4.75 2.71 21.10
CA ASN A 203 -3.62 3.10 20.26
C ASN A 203 -2.38 2.25 20.52
N LEU A 204 -2.07 1.93 21.78
CA LEU A 204 -0.93 1.05 22.12
C LEU A 204 -1.08 -0.36 21.52
N VAL A 205 -2.29 -0.92 21.45
CA VAL A 205 -2.53 -2.20 20.77
C VAL A 205 -2.19 -2.08 19.28
N THR A 206 -2.64 -1.01 18.62
CA THR A 206 -2.36 -0.73 17.21
C THR A 206 -0.86 -0.55 16.95
N ALA A 207 -0.18 0.18 17.85
CA ALA A 207 1.27 0.40 17.80
C ALA A 207 2.05 -0.90 17.98
N ARG A 208 1.66 -1.78 18.92
CA ARG A 208 2.30 -3.10 19.12
C ARG A 208 2.12 -3.99 17.90
N LEU A 209 0.92 -4.06 17.32
CA LEU A 209 0.67 -4.85 16.11
C LEU A 209 1.53 -4.36 14.94
N SER A 210 1.57 -3.05 14.70
CA SER A 210 2.37 -2.45 13.63
C SER A 210 3.87 -2.62 13.89
N GLY A 211 4.30 -2.48 15.14
CA GLY A 211 5.69 -2.63 15.56
C GLY A 211 6.22 -4.05 15.45
N VAL A 212 5.35 -5.07 15.46
CA VAL A 212 5.74 -6.47 15.25
C VAL A 212 5.71 -6.87 13.78
N LEU A 213 4.78 -6.31 12.99
CA LEU A 213 4.59 -6.69 11.60
C LEU A 213 5.83 -6.44 10.74
N TRP A 214 6.41 -5.23 10.78
CA TRP A 214 7.57 -4.88 9.94
C TRP A 214 8.83 -5.69 10.27
N PRO A 215 9.21 -5.91 11.55
CA PRO A 215 10.30 -6.80 11.88
C PRO A 215 10.09 -8.24 11.41
N LEU A 216 8.87 -8.78 11.55
CA LEU A 216 8.58 -10.14 11.05
C LEU A 216 8.74 -10.20 9.52
N MET A 217 8.30 -9.18 8.78
CA MET A 217 8.55 -9.11 7.34
C MET A 217 10.04 -9.07 7.00
N ALA A 218 10.83 -8.32 7.78
CA ALA A 218 12.28 -8.26 7.62
C ALA A 218 12.93 -9.62 7.91
N VAL A 219 12.45 -10.39 8.90
CA VAL A 219 12.94 -11.74 9.19
C VAL A 219 12.69 -12.67 8.00
N PHE A 220 11.47 -12.73 7.45
CA PHE A 220 11.20 -13.58 6.28
C PHE A 220 11.98 -13.17 5.04
N SER A 221 12.13 -11.86 4.80
CA SER A 221 12.97 -11.35 3.71
C SER A 221 14.45 -11.71 3.92
N GLY A 222 14.93 -11.61 5.16
CA GLY A 222 16.27 -12.00 5.57
C GLY A 222 16.51 -13.50 5.44
N LEU A 223 15.52 -14.35 5.76
CA LEU A 223 15.58 -15.79 5.53
C LEU A 223 15.68 -16.11 4.03
N ALA A 224 14.91 -15.43 3.19
CA ALA A 224 15.02 -15.57 1.73
C ALA A 224 16.43 -15.20 1.24
N ALA A 225 16.98 -14.08 1.73
CA ALA A 225 18.33 -13.65 1.41
C ALA A 225 19.41 -14.62 1.93
N ALA A 226 19.24 -15.19 3.13
CA ALA A 226 20.14 -16.17 3.71
C ALA A 226 20.15 -17.50 2.93
N VAL A 227 18.98 -17.96 2.49
CA VAL A 227 18.85 -19.12 1.58
C VAL A 227 19.59 -18.86 0.28
N VAL A 228 19.42 -17.67 -0.30
CA VAL A 228 20.16 -17.27 -1.52
C VAL A 228 21.66 -17.23 -1.26
N LEU A 229 22.11 -16.61 -0.18
CA LEU A 229 23.52 -16.54 0.18
C LEU A 229 24.13 -17.93 0.31
N TRP A 230 23.45 -18.84 1.01
CA TRP A 230 23.95 -20.19 1.26
C TRP A 230 23.93 -21.05 -0.01
N LEU A 231 22.77 -21.25 -0.63
CA LEU A 231 22.60 -22.14 -1.78
C LEU A 231 23.13 -21.54 -3.09
N GLY A 232 23.01 -20.22 -3.26
CA GLY A 232 23.55 -19.49 -4.40
C GLY A 232 25.06 -19.31 -4.29
N GLY A 233 25.58 -19.04 -3.08
CA GLY A 233 27.03 -18.98 -2.83
C GLY A 233 27.74 -20.29 -3.15
N GLN A 234 27.17 -21.44 -2.74
CA GLN A 234 27.71 -22.75 -3.11
C GLN A 234 27.79 -22.96 -4.64
N ARG A 235 26.76 -22.53 -5.38
CA ARG A 235 26.75 -22.63 -6.85
C ARG A 235 27.78 -21.72 -7.52
N VAL A 236 28.03 -20.54 -6.93
CA VAL A 236 29.10 -19.66 -7.39
C VAL A 236 30.47 -20.32 -7.17
N LEU A 237 30.69 -20.98 -6.02
CA LEU A 237 31.93 -21.69 -5.72
C LEU A 237 32.18 -22.90 -6.66
N VAL A 238 31.12 -23.62 -7.03
CA VAL A 238 31.19 -24.76 -7.96
C VAL A 238 31.23 -24.29 -9.43
N GLY A 239 31.06 -22.99 -9.69
CA GLY A 239 31.13 -22.40 -11.03
C GLY A 239 29.86 -22.57 -11.88
N THR A 240 28.76 -23.03 -11.30
CA THR A 240 27.46 -23.16 -12.00
C THR A 240 26.72 -21.82 -12.10
N LEU A 241 27.01 -20.87 -11.21
CA LEU A 241 26.53 -19.48 -11.27
C LEU A 241 27.70 -18.50 -11.32
N THR A 242 27.58 -17.45 -12.13
CA THR A 242 28.50 -16.32 -12.05
C THR A 242 28.16 -15.41 -10.86
N ILE A 243 29.13 -14.62 -10.39
CA ILE A 243 28.88 -13.61 -9.35
C ILE A 243 27.84 -12.59 -9.85
N GLY A 244 27.87 -12.21 -11.13
CA GLY A 244 26.85 -11.33 -11.71
C GLY A 244 25.45 -11.97 -11.70
N GLN A 245 25.31 -13.24 -12.07
CA GLN A 245 24.02 -13.96 -11.97
C GLN A 245 23.50 -14.00 -10.53
N PHE A 246 24.38 -14.23 -9.56
CA PHE A 246 24.02 -14.21 -8.15
C PHE A 246 23.47 -12.84 -7.71
N VAL A 247 24.14 -11.75 -8.09
CA VAL A 247 23.67 -10.38 -7.78
C VAL A 247 22.38 -10.03 -8.52
N GLN A 248 22.24 -10.43 -9.79
CA GLN A 248 21.00 -10.28 -10.55
C GLN A 248 19.84 -10.98 -9.87
N PHE A 249 20.03 -12.22 -9.42
CA PHE A 249 19.03 -13.01 -8.71
C PHE A 249 18.59 -12.31 -7.42
N ASN A 250 19.54 -11.83 -6.61
CA ASN A 250 19.23 -11.12 -5.37
C ASN A 250 18.44 -9.83 -5.63
N GLY A 251 18.79 -9.10 -6.69
CA GLY A 251 18.05 -7.92 -7.13
C GLY A 251 16.60 -8.24 -7.50
N TYR A 252 16.35 -9.30 -8.27
CA TYR A 252 14.98 -9.73 -8.59
C TYR A 252 14.20 -10.18 -7.36
N LEU A 253 14.83 -10.95 -6.46
CA LEU A 253 14.19 -11.37 -5.21
C LEU A 253 13.78 -10.17 -4.35
N ALA A 254 14.65 -9.18 -4.18
CA ALA A 254 14.35 -7.96 -3.43
C ALA A 254 13.20 -7.15 -4.03
N MET A 255 13.09 -7.15 -5.37
CA MET A 255 11.99 -6.50 -6.08
C MET A 255 10.64 -7.20 -5.88
N LEU A 256 10.61 -8.50 -5.58
CA LEU A 256 9.38 -9.28 -5.35
C LEU A 256 8.78 -9.09 -3.95
N THR A 257 9.56 -8.59 -2.98
CA THR A 257 9.08 -8.37 -1.60
C THR A 257 7.90 -7.40 -1.55
N TRP A 258 7.98 -6.27 -2.27
CA TRP A 258 6.91 -5.26 -2.26
C TRP A 258 5.62 -5.73 -2.94
N PRO A 259 5.65 -6.30 -4.18
CA PRO A 259 4.47 -6.89 -4.82
C PRO A 259 3.69 -7.85 -3.91
N VAL A 260 4.39 -8.74 -3.20
CA VAL A 260 3.75 -9.73 -2.32
C VAL A 260 3.03 -9.04 -1.15
N MET A 261 3.65 -8.01 -0.56
CA MET A 261 3.01 -7.20 0.49
C MET A 261 1.83 -6.38 -0.07
N ALA A 262 1.95 -5.87 -1.31
CA ALA A 262 0.96 -5.03 -1.95
C ALA A 262 -0.34 -5.78 -2.29
N ILE A 263 -0.33 -7.11 -2.44
CA ILE A 263 -1.54 -7.90 -2.73
C ILE A 263 -2.66 -7.60 -1.73
N GLY A 264 -2.37 -7.67 -0.42
CA GLY A 264 -3.37 -7.40 0.61
C GLY A 264 -3.89 -5.96 0.58
N TYR A 265 -3.01 -5.00 0.27
CA TYR A 265 -3.36 -3.59 0.13
C TYR A 265 -4.27 -3.34 -1.09
N VAL A 266 -3.93 -3.93 -2.24
CA VAL A 266 -4.71 -3.87 -3.49
C VAL A 266 -6.10 -4.47 -3.28
N VAL A 267 -6.19 -5.65 -2.65
CA VAL A 267 -7.48 -6.30 -2.34
C VAL A 267 -8.33 -5.39 -1.45
N ASN A 268 -7.74 -4.75 -0.44
CA ASN A 268 -8.47 -3.83 0.44
C ASN A 268 -9.00 -2.59 -0.31
N LEU A 269 -8.19 -1.99 -1.17
CA LEU A 269 -8.59 -0.85 -1.99
C LEU A 269 -9.71 -1.23 -2.97
N TYR A 270 -9.60 -2.38 -3.61
CA TYR A 270 -10.60 -2.90 -4.53
C TYR A 270 -11.94 -3.13 -3.83
N GLN A 271 -11.94 -3.83 -2.68
CA GLN A 271 -13.16 -4.07 -1.90
C GLN A 271 -13.83 -2.77 -1.45
N ARG A 272 -13.03 -1.83 -0.93
CA ARG A 272 -13.53 -0.54 -0.45
C ARG A 272 -14.08 0.32 -1.59
N GLY A 273 -13.34 0.42 -2.68
CA GLY A 273 -13.75 1.18 -3.87
C GLY A 273 -14.99 0.59 -4.53
N SER A 274 -15.10 -0.73 -4.63
CA SER A 274 -16.27 -1.40 -5.21
C SER A 274 -17.54 -1.18 -4.37
N ALA A 275 -17.43 -1.29 -3.04
CA ALA A 275 -18.56 -1.01 -2.14
C ALA A 275 -18.97 0.47 -2.16
N ALA A 276 -18.00 1.38 -2.27
CA ALA A 276 -18.27 2.80 -2.47
C ALA A 276 -18.96 3.07 -3.81
N LEU A 277 -18.45 2.49 -4.91
CA LEU A 277 -19.03 2.63 -6.25
C LEU A 277 -20.49 2.15 -6.29
N ALA A 278 -20.78 1.00 -5.68
CA ALA A 278 -22.15 0.48 -5.61
C ALA A 278 -23.12 1.49 -4.97
N ARG A 279 -22.69 2.18 -3.90
CA ARG A 279 -23.48 3.25 -3.28
C ARG A 279 -23.62 4.49 -4.17
N LEU A 280 -22.63 4.84 -4.98
CA LEU A 280 -22.75 5.95 -5.92
C LEU A 280 -23.73 5.60 -7.06
N VAL A 281 -23.65 4.37 -7.57
CA VAL A 281 -24.55 3.85 -8.61
C VAL A 281 -26.01 3.83 -8.12
N GLU A 282 -26.26 3.41 -6.88
CA GLU A 282 -27.60 3.48 -6.27
C GLU A 282 -28.25 4.88 -6.35
N VAL A 283 -27.45 5.95 -6.18
CA VAL A 283 -27.93 7.33 -6.32
C VAL A 283 -28.23 7.65 -7.79
N LEU A 284 -27.34 7.30 -8.71
CA LEU A 284 -27.48 7.55 -10.14
C LEU A 284 -28.63 6.77 -10.80
N GLU A 285 -28.93 5.58 -10.29
CA GLU A 285 -30.04 4.74 -10.75
C GLU A 285 -31.40 5.17 -10.17
N THR A 286 -31.42 6.09 -9.20
CA THR A 286 -32.67 6.63 -8.68
C THR A 286 -33.35 7.47 -9.78
N PRO A 287 -34.63 7.22 -10.11
CA PRO A 287 -35.33 7.97 -11.16
C PRO A 287 -35.41 9.47 -10.85
N PRO A 288 -35.09 10.34 -11.82
CA PRO A 288 -35.30 11.78 -11.69
C PRO A 288 -36.80 12.14 -11.69
N ALA A 289 -37.09 13.37 -11.24
CA ALA A 289 -38.43 13.95 -11.23
C ALA A 289 -38.93 14.32 -12.63
#